data_AF-A0A022R3C4-F1
#
_entry.id   AF-A0A022R3C4-F1
#
_cell.length_a   1.000
_cell.length_b   1.000
_cell.length_c   1.000
_cell.angle_alpha   90.00
_cell.angle_beta   90.00
_cell.angle_gamma   90.00
#
_symmetry.space_group_name_H-M   'P 1'
#
loop_
_entity.id
_entity.type
_entity.pdbx_description
1 polymer ?
#
loop_
_entity_poly.entity_id
_entity_poly.type
_entity_poly.pdbx_seq_one_letter_code
_entity_poly.pdbx_strand_id
1 'polypeptide(L)'
;KTYAYSYTHGDSSPGFTKCLGSIWTGKDRYLWIDLGAGPVDYGPALSGDGVLPKGEFHPFAALHGRPKSQKALLSDLASLVWSAYQVLLVPSLRIPVPFENKLIVEFIHIHGDAGGSSLGLDWKSIESNFMNEANEHGLLLRDQDLSFKKYEVKLSECSICSFAIARATTSYTSRYLFDNYTLIVSEYLDSKRLHQTILESVDEFRRVAQLPEEEFGRVLPVYVFDLDVNTILLLDRYHQTVAFKDMVIAVRTKSTQTVSDYSCNGHHVFTQARELERPLVGSILQSMWGVSPTHLVWSPRHNSSLVDYTWSIGQTPFGPFSEISSLSFVQKDAARRNVLLTTLNYTITSGIDVLDSIAAHGGDRKLLKHTRHTEFVQRWNLFRYKLDRSISAMSHFDYEMALYYLRSSDHDLYAIHNLVYQASQELEASLVCFKDPPFPWTSFLLSAGILFAFFFAYAKRDKLFQNKRKQF
;
A
#
# COMPACT_ATOMS: atom_id res chain seq x y z
N LYS A 1 30.35 16.19 23.16
CA LYS A 1 30.78 16.56 21.78
C LYS A 1 29.66 16.10 20.85
N THR A 2 29.23 16.92 19.91
CA THR A 2 28.28 16.51 18.87
C THR A 2 28.99 15.56 17.92
N TYR A 3 28.44 14.37 17.71
CA TYR A 3 28.93 13.38 16.76
C TYR A 3 27.74 12.68 16.11
N ALA A 4 27.91 12.14 14.91
CA ALA A 4 26.91 11.31 14.25
C ALA A 4 27.63 10.26 13.39
N TYR A 5 26.91 9.22 13.00
CA TYR A 5 27.47 8.05 12.33
C TYR A 5 27.41 8.21 10.81
N SER A 6 28.48 7.80 10.12
CA SER A 6 28.45 7.53 8.68
C SER A 6 28.27 6.02 8.47
N TYR A 7 27.41 5.63 7.53
CA TYR A 7 27.09 4.22 7.25
C TYR A 7 27.90 3.65 6.08
N THR A 8 28.61 4.50 5.33
CA THR A 8 29.44 4.10 4.19
C THR A 8 30.86 4.62 4.36
N HIS A 9 31.85 3.88 3.84
CA HIS A 9 33.27 4.24 3.93
C HIS A 9 33.63 5.44 3.05
N GLY A 10 34.52 6.31 3.54
CA GLY A 10 34.98 7.53 2.86
C GLY A 10 34.30 8.80 3.37
N ASP A 11 34.92 9.95 3.10
CA ASP A 11 34.43 11.26 3.57
C ASP A 11 33.44 11.88 2.59
N SER A 12 32.59 12.79 3.09
CA SER A 12 31.77 13.63 2.22
C SER A 12 32.65 14.55 1.40
N SER A 13 32.23 14.85 0.17
CA SER A 13 32.90 15.79 -0.73
C SER A 13 31.91 16.79 -1.33
N PRO A 14 32.35 17.91 -1.91
CA PRO A 14 31.45 18.87 -2.54
C PRO A 14 30.57 18.31 -3.67
N GLY A 15 30.95 17.17 -4.27
CA GLY A 15 30.16 16.47 -5.29
C GLY A 15 29.48 15.19 -4.79
N PHE A 16 29.58 14.89 -3.50
CA PHE A 16 28.99 13.69 -2.89
C PHE A 16 28.71 13.92 -1.40
N THR A 17 27.43 14.09 -1.06
CA THR A 17 26.99 14.38 0.31
C THR A 17 26.58 13.10 1.01
N LYS A 18 27.29 12.73 2.08
CA LYS A 18 26.88 11.61 2.94
C LYS A 18 26.02 12.11 4.07
N CYS A 19 24.84 11.51 4.20
CA CYS A 19 23.97 11.79 5.32
C CYS A 19 24.45 11.01 6.54
N LEU A 20 24.89 11.74 7.57
CA LEU A 20 25.15 11.19 8.89
C LEU A 20 23.85 10.80 9.57
N GLY A 21 23.87 9.87 10.52
CA GLY A 21 22.70 9.52 11.33
C GLY A 21 22.97 9.05 12.74
N SER A 22 21.89 8.77 13.47
CA SER A 22 21.89 8.35 14.88
C SER A 22 21.18 7.01 15.11
N ILE A 23 20.75 6.35 14.03
CA ILE A 23 20.01 5.09 14.09
C ILE A 23 20.55 4.06 13.10
N TRP A 24 20.35 2.79 13.36
CA TRP A 24 20.67 1.73 12.41
C TRP A 24 19.71 0.56 12.56
N THR A 25 19.26 0.05 11.43
CA THR A 25 18.50 -1.20 11.33
C THR A 25 19.39 -2.24 10.67
N GLY A 26 19.63 -3.37 11.35
CA GLY A 26 20.49 -4.43 10.81
C GLY A 26 19.82 -5.29 9.73
N LYS A 27 20.63 -6.17 9.12
CA LYS A 27 20.16 -7.31 8.32
C LYS A 27 19.38 -8.31 9.17
N ASP A 28 19.87 -8.56 10.37
CA ASP A 28 19.21 -9.39 11.38
C ASP A 28 18.34 -8.51 12.29
N ARG A 29 17.52 -9.14 13.14
CA ARG A 29 16.59 -8.47 14.07
C ARG A 29 17.29 -7.74 15.22
N TYR A 30 18.15 -6.79 14.89
CA TYR A 30 18.73 -5.83 15.81
C TYR A 30 18.65 -4.43 15.22
N LEU A 31 18.58 -3.47 16.12
CA LEU A 31 18.66 -2.06 15.79
C LEU A 31 19.39 -1.36 16.94
N TRP A 32 19.96 -0.19 16.65
CA TRP A 32 20.41 0.71 17.68
C TRP A 32 19.95 2.13 17.38
N ILE A 33 19.71 2.88 18.45
CA ILE A 33 19.38 4.30 18.42
C ILE A 33 20.28 4.95 19.46
N ASP A 34 21.17 5.83 19.02
CA ASP A 34 22.05 6.58 19.89
C ASP A 34 21.41 7.95 20.21
N LEU A 35 20.92 8.10 21.44
CA LEU A 35 20.29 9.34 21.93
C LEU A 35 21.32 10.45 22.24
N GLY A 36 22.61 10.13 22.28
CA GLY A 36 23.72 11.06 22.47
C GLY A 36 24.32 11.55 21.16
N ALA A 37 24.15 10.82 20.06
CA ALA A 37 24.53 11.25 18.71
C ALA A 37 23.61 12.38 18.22
N GLY A 38 24.11 13.26 17.36
CA GLY A 38 23.41 14.40 16.79
C GLY A 38 23.94 15.76 17.24
N PRO A 39 23.21 16.84 16.92
CA PRO A 39 21.94 16.84 16.17
C PRO A 39 22.16 16.53 14.69
N VAL A 40 21.23 15.78 14.10
CA VAL A 40 21.13 15.53 12.66
C VAL A 40 19.96 16.32 12.10
N ASP A 41 20.01 16.62 10.81
CA ASP A 41 18.92 17.25 10.07
C ASP A 41 18.74 16.58 8.71
N TYR A 42 17.48 16.30 8.35
CA TYR A 42 17.11 15.70 7.06
C TYR A 42 15.84 16.34 6.56
N GLY A 43 15.69 16.41 5.25
CA GLY A 43 14.39 16.65 4.64
C GLY A 43 14.48 17.48 3.37
N PRO A 44 13.33 17.90 2.84
CA PRO A 44 13.26 18.88 1.76
C PRO A 44 14.01 20.17 2.14
N ALA A 45 14.87 20.64 1.25
CA ALA A 45 15.68 21.84 1.44
C ALA A 45 14.87 23.14 1.26
N LEU A 46 13.84 23.11 0.40
CA LEU A 46 13.02 24.27 0.05
C LEU A 46 11.61 24.20 0.65
N SER A 47 10.88 23.14 0.34
CA SER A 47 9.49 22.96 0.77
C SER A 47 9.09 21.49 0.74
N GLY A 48 8.39 21.03 1.76
CA GLY A 48 7.80 19.70 1.82
C GLY A 48 7.61 19.23 3.25
N ASP A 49 6.97 18.08 3.41
CA ASP A 49 6.68 17.49 4.70
C ASP A 49 7.80 16.57 5.18
N GLY A 50 7.77 16.21 6.46
CA GLY A 50 8.66 15.20 7.05
C GLY A 50 10.09 15.68 7.32
N VAL A 51 10.35 16.99 7.22
CA VAL A 51 11.63 17.59 7.65
C VAL A 51 11.89 17.21 9.09
N LEU A 52 13.06 16.64 9.35
CA LEU A 52 13.65 16.47 10.66
C LEU A 52 14.58 17.68 10.90
N PRO A 53 14.11 18.74 11.56
CA PRO A 53 14.93 19.92 11.80
C PRO A 53 16.00 19.64 12.86
N LYS A 54 17.08 20.41 12.77
CA LYS A 54 18.21 20.29 13.68
C LYS A 54 17.78 20.54 15.13
N GLY A 55 17.76 19.47 15.91
CA GLY A 55 17.55 19.53 17.35
C GLY A 55 16.11 19.64 17.83
N GLU A 56 15.15 19.32 16.96
CA GLU A 56 13.76 19.07 17.37
C GLU A 56 13.37 17.63 17.00
N PHE A 57 12.36 17.08 17.67
CA PHE A 57 11.72 15.78 17.39
C PHE A 57 12.46 14.48 17.74
N HIS A 58 13.71 14.50 18.18
CA HIS A 58 14.34 13.31 18.79
C HIS A 58 14.75 13.61 20.24
N PRO A 59 14.67 12.60 21.15
CA PRO A 59 15.05 12.75 22.55
C PRO A 59 16.58 12.89 22.68
N PHE A 60 17.11 14.01 22.19
CA PHE A 60 18.52 14.32 22.28
C PHE A 60 18.82 14.81 23.69
N ALA A 61 19.58 14.01 24.43
CA ALA A 61 20.05 14.37 25.77
C ALA A 61 20.82 15.71 25.76
N ALA A 62 21.44 16.07 24.63
CA ALA A 62 22.18 17.32 24.44
C ALA A 62 21.30 18.58 24.35
N LEU A 63 20.04 18.47 23.92
CA LEU A 63 19.11 19.60 23.72
C LEU A 63 18.12 19.80 24.88
N HIS A 64 17.91 18.76 25.69
CA HIS A 64 17.14 18.81 26.94
C HIS A 64 17.98 19.31 28.14
N GLY A 65 19.01 20.11 27.89
CA GLY A 65 19.83 20.73 28.93
C GLY A 65 19.01 21.57 29.92
N ARG A 66 19.47 21.65 31.18
CA ARG A 66 18.82 22.44 32.24
C ARG A 66 18.69 23.92 31.79
N PRO A 67 17.51 24.56 31.86
CA PRO A 67 16.34 24.19 32.67
C PRO A 67 15.15 23.64 31.85
N LYS A 68 15.37 22.85 30.78
CA LYS A 68 14.26 22.23 30.03
C LYS A 68 13.69 20.99 30.74
N SER A 69 12.37 20.87 30.64
CA SER A 69 11.52 19.99 31.44
C SER A 69 11.68 18.50 31.09
N GLN A 70 11.84 17.65 32.11
CA GLN A 70 11.77 16.17 31.99
C GLN A 70 10.58 15.68 31.16
N LYS A 71 9.46 16.41 31.17
CA LYS A 71 8.25 16.09 30.39
C LYS A 71 8.46 16.12 28.88
N ALA A 72 9.31 17.02 28.37
CA ALA A 72 9.59 17.14 26.94
C ALA A 72 10.45 15.97 26.45
N LEU A 73 11.47 15.57 27.23
CA LEU A 73 12.25 14.37 26.93
C LEU A 73 11.37 13.11 26.89
N LEU A 74 10.43 12.98 27.84
CA LEU A 74 9.49 11.86 27.87
C LEU A 74 8.54 11.87 26.67
N SER A 75 8.05 13.03 26.23
CA SER A 75 7.21 13.12 25.03
C SER A 75 7.97 12.75 23.76
N ASP A 76 9.21 13.21 23.63
CA ASP A 76 10.05 12.90 22.46
C ASP A 76 10.41 11.42 22.41
N LEU A 77 10.71 10.82 23.56
CA LEU A 77 10.95 9.37 23.66
C LEU A 77 9.70 8.56 23.33
N ALA A 78 8.54 8.96 23.83
CA ALA A 78 7.28 8.31 23.51
C ALA A 78 6.96 8.42 22.00
N SER A 79 7.21 9.57 21.39
CA SER A 79 7.05 9.79 19.95
C SER A 79 8.00 8.91 19.14
N LEU A 80 9.28 8.80 19.56
CA LEU A 80 10.25 7.93 18.91
C LEU A 80 9.85 6.45 19.00
N VAL A 81 9.42 5.97 20.17
CA VAL A 81 8.95 4.59 20.35
C VAL A 81 7.72 4.30 19.50
N TRP A 82 6.79 5.26 19.42
CA TRP A 82 5.61 5.14 18.57
C TRP A 82 5.98 5.07 17.08
N SER A 83 6.84 5.98 16.61
CA SER A 83 7.32 5.98 15.22
C SER A 83 8.08 4.68 14.89
N ALA A 84 8.94 4.21 15.81
CA ALA A 84 9.64 2.94 15.68
C ALA A 84 8.69 1.74 15.57
N TYR A 85 7.63 1.71 16.39
CA TYR A 85 6.61 0.67 16.30
C TYR A 85 5.93 0.66 14.92
N GLN A 86 5.55 1.84 14.42
CA GLN A 86 4.86 1.99 13.13
C GLN A 86 5.73 1.59 11.94
N VAL A 87 7.03 1.92 11.94
CA VAL A 87 7.90 1.64 10.80
C VAL A 87 8.56 0.27 10.89
N LEU A 88 8.97 -0.16 12.08
CA LEU A 88 9.81 -1.35 12.23
C LEU A 88 9.03 -2.64 12.50
N LEU A 89 7.89 -2.55 13.19
CA LEU A 89 7.10 -3.74 13.57
C LEU A 89 5.84 -3.92 12.74
N VAL A 90 5.12 -2.82 12.48
CA VAL A 90 3.88 -2.85 11.70
C VAL A 90 3.87 -1.83 10.56
N PRO A 91 4.86 -1.89 9.65
CA PRO A 91 4.89 -1.02 8.49
C PRO A 91 3.59 -1.12 7.69
N SER A 92 3.26 -0.01 7.03
CA SER A 92 2.06 0.09 6.20
C SER A 92 2.17 -0.80 4.96
N LEU A 93 1.05 -1.42 4.56
CA LEU A 93 0.93 -2.17 3.32
C LEU A 93 0.65 -1.19 2.17
N ARG A 94 1.54 -1.11 1.17
CA ARG A 94 1.39 -0.17 0.05
C ARG A 94 0.34 -0.63 -0.97
N ILE A 95 0.39 -1.91 -1.34
CA ILE A 95 -0.51 -2.56 -2.29
C ILE A 95 -0.86 -3.95 -1.78
N PRO A 96 -2.02 -4.53 -2.13
CA PRO A 96 -2.32 -5.92 -1.84
C PRO A 96 -1.38 -6.84 -2.63
N VAL A 97 -0.90 -7.89 -1.96
CA VAL A 97 0.10 -8.83 -2.47
C VAL A 97 -0.44 -10.25 -2.27
N PRO A 98 -1.03 -10.89 -3.29
CA PRO A 98 -1.45 -12.28 -3.17
C PRO A 98 -0.24 -13.19 -3.00
N PHE A 99 -0.47 -14.34 -2.35
CA PHE A 99 0.51 -15.41 -2.27
C PHE A 99 0.59 -16.12 -3.64
N GLU A 100 1.79 -16.23 -4.19
CA GLU A 100 2.07 -16.99 -5.42
C GLU A 100 3.33 -17.85 -5.23
N ASN A 101 3.31 -19.07 -5.77
CA ASN A 101 4.44 -20.00 -5.67
C ASN A 101 5.64 -19.56 -6.51
N LYS A 102 5.39 -18.92 -7.67
CA LYS A 102 6.43 -18.47 -8.59
C LYS A 102 6.41 -16.95 -8.67
N LEU A 103 7.54 -16.33 -8.34
CA LEU A 103 7.78 -14.90 -8.44
C LEU A 103 8.84 -14.67 -9.51
N ILE A 104 8.53 -13.86 -10.52
CA ILE A 104 9.42 -13.61 -11.65
C ILE A 104 9.58 -12.10 -11.80
N VAL A 105 10.81 -11.62 -11.79
CA VAL A 105 11.14 -10.22 -12.11
C VAL A 105 11.75 -10.18 -13.51
N GLU A 106 11.12 -9.45 -14.41
CA GLU A 106 11.55 -9.33 -15.81
C GLU A 106 12.14 -7.94 -16.05
N PHE A 107 13.47 -7.86 -16.17
CA PHE A 107 14.16 -6.65 -16.54
C PHE A 107 14.08 -6.43 -18.05
N ILE A 108 13.45 -5.34 -18.46
CA ILE A 108 13.33 -4.92 -19.86
C ILE A 108 14.20 -3.67 -20.02
N HIS A 109 15.44 -3.88 -20.46
CA HIS A 109 16.42 -2.80 -20.64
C HIS A 109 16.28 -2.19 -22.03
N ILE A 110 15.73 -0.99 -22.08
CA ILE A 110 15.55 -0.22 -23.30
C ILE A 110 16.72 0.75 -23.41
N HIS A 111 17.66 0.49 -24.33
CA HIS A 111 18.90 1.25 -24.44
C HIS A 111 19.10 1.86 -25.84
N GLY A 112 19.90 2.91 -25.94
CA GLY A 112 20.28 3.50 -27.23
C GLY A 112 21.29 2.67 -28.03
N ASP A 113 21.63 3.13 -29.24
CA ASP A 113 22.45 2.37 -30.20
C ASP A 113 23.91 2.19 -29.77
N ALA A 114 24.44 3.14 -29.00
CA ALA A 114 25.74 2.99 -28.36
C ALA A 114 25.56 2.07 -27.15
N GLY A 115 25.74 0.76 -27.36
CA GLY A 115 25.57 -0.29 -26.34
C GLY A 115 25.83 0.23 -24.92
N GLY A 116 24.76 0.30 -24.11
CA GLY A 116 24.75 1.07 -22.89
C GLY A 116 25.90 0.68 -21.96
N SER A 117 26.64 1.66 -21.46
CA SER A 117 27.67 1.37 -20.46
C SER A 117 27.01 0.71 -19.24
N SER A 118 27.53 -0.42 -18.77
CA SER A 118 27.06 -1.09 -17.54
C SER A 118 27.28 -0.28 -16.26
N LEU A 119 27.99 0.85 -16.33
CA LEU A 119 28.28 1.72 -15.19
C LEU A 119 26.97 2.26 -14.59
N GLY A 120 26.65 1.89 -13.34
CA GLY A 120 25.44 2.30 -12.63
C GLY A 120 24.18 1.47 -12.93
N LEU A 121 24.32 0.32 -13.59
CA LEU A 121 23.25 -0.68 -13.74
C LEU A 121 23.83 -2.09 -13.76
N ASP A 122 24.28 -2.56 -12.60
CA ASP A 122 24.66 -3.96 -12.41
C ASP A 122 23.47 -4.83 -12.00
N TRP A 123 22.91 -5.54 -12.98
CA TRP A 123 21.84 -6.51 -12.77
C TRP A 123 22.18 -7.56 -11.73
N LYS A 124 23.42 -8.06 -11.70
CA LYS A 124 23.84 -9.08 -10.73
C LYS A 124 23.85 -8.52 -9.32
N SER A 125 24.23 -7.26 -9.15
CA SER A 125 24.16 -6.57 -7.86
C SER A 125 22.72 -6.48 -7.36
N ILE A 126 21.78 -6.07 -8.23
CA ILE A 126 20.35 -5.99 -7.90
C ILE A 126 19.81 -7.38 -7.53
N GLU A 127 20.05 -8.38 -8.36
CA GLU A 127 19.63 -9.77 -8.13
C GLU A 127 20.20 -10.32 -6.82
N SER A 128 21.49 -10.08 -6.54
CA SER A 128 22.15 -10.57 -5.33
C SER A 128 21.51 -10.03 -4.05
N ASN A 129 21.02 -8.79 -4.04
CA ASN A 129 20.33 -8.21 -2.88
C ASN A 129 19.05 -8.97 -2.51
N PHE A 130 18.40 -9.62 -3.47
CA PHE A 130 17.22 -10.44 -3.23
C PHE A 130 17.57 -11.91 -3.04
N MET A 131 18.43 -12.47 -3.90
CA MET A 131 18.76 -13.90 -3.88
C MET A 131 19.50 -14.31 -2.62
N ASN A 132 20.39 -13.46 -2.09
CA ASN A 132 21.06 -13.73 -0.81
C ASN A 132 20.04 -13.89 0.32
N GLU A 133 19.06 -12.97 0.39
CA GLU A 133 18.03 -12.97 1.42
C GLU A 133 16.95 -14.05 1.17
N ALA A 134 16.73 -14.47 -0.08
CA ALA A 134 15.86 -15.58 -0.43
C ALA A 134 16.45 -16.93 0.02
N ASN A 135 17.74 -17.15 -0.23
CA ASN A 135 18.47 -18.36 0.13
C ASN A 135 18.59 -18.54 1.66
N GLU A 136 18.71 -17.43 2.40
CA GLU A 136 18.73 -17.44 3.87
C GLU A 136 17.32 -17.56 4.48
N HIS A 137 16.28 -17.83 3.68
CA HIS A 137 14.87 -17.84 4.08
C HIS A 137 14.46 -16.56 4.82
N GLY A 138 15.02 -15.42 4.40
CA GLY A 138 14.82 -14.07 4.92
C GLY A 138 13.66 -13.34 4.23
N LEU A 139 13.50 -13.49 2.92
CA LEU A 139 12.53 -12.71 2.13
C LEU A 139 11.28 -13.50 1.72
N LEU A 140 11.45 -14.77 1.35
CA LEU A 140 10.40 -15.61 0.79
C LEU A 140 9.69 -16.44 1.86
N LEU A 141 8.41 -16.75 1.63
CA LEU A 141 7.68 -17.79 2.37
C LEU A 141 8.03 -19.18 1.81
N ARG A 142 7.79 -20.24 2.58
CA ARG A 142 7.96 -21.62 2.10
C ARG A 142 7.06 -21.87 0.88
N ASP A 143 7.59 -22.65 -0.05
CA ASP A 143 7.00 -22.95 -1.37
C ASP A 143 7.05 -21.81 -2.40
N GLN A 144 7.66 -20.66 -2.08
CA GLN A 144 7.92 -19.61 -3.08
C GLN A 144 9.30 -19.76 -3.72
N ASP A 145 9.35 -19.55 -5.03
CA ASP A 145 10.56 -19.49 -5.84
C ASP A 145 10.67 -18.12 -6.51
N LEU A 146 11.88 -17.55 -6.52
CA LEU A 146 12.17 -16.24 -7.09
C LEU A 146 13.17 -16.39 -8.23
N SER A 147 12.80 -15.89 -9.41
CA SER A 147 13.68 -15.87 -10.58
C SER A 147 13.74 -14.48 -11.21
N PHE A 148 14.88 -14.21 -11.84
CA PHE A 148 15.12 -12.97 -12.56
C PHE A 148 15.39 -13.30 -14.03
N LYS A 149 14.80 -12.53 -14.93
CA LYS A 149 15.02 -12.63 -16.37
C LYS A 149 15.38 -11.27 -16.91
N LYS A 150 16.25 -11.25 -17.92
CA LYS A 150 16.72 -10.03 -18.55
C LYS A 150 16.46 -10.07 -20.04
N TYR A 151 15.93 -8.98 -20.55
CA TYR A 151 15.64 -8.72 -21.94
C TYR A 151 16.23 -7.37 -22.33
N GLU A 152 16.77 -7.29 -23.54
CA GLU A 152 17.38 -6.08 -24.09
C GLU A 152 16.61 -5.64 -25.32
N VAL A 153 16.31 -4.35 -25.39
CA VAL A 153 15.56 -3.72 -26.49
C VAL A 153 16.30 -2.48 -26.91
N LYS A 154 16.61 -2.37 -28.21
CA LYS A 154 17.14 -1.11 -28.74
C LYS A 154 16.01 -0.10 -28.89
N LEU A 155 16.23 1.11 -28.40
CA LEU A 155 15.29 2.22 -28.50
C LEU A 155 15.00 2.58 -29.96
N SER A 156 15.98 2.43 -30.85
CA SER A 156 15.87 2.64 -32.30
C SER A 156 14.94 1.65 -33.01
N GLU A 157 14.86 0.42 -32.49
CA GLU A 157 14.00 -0.65 -33.02
C GLU A 157 12.59 -0.63 -32.39
N CYS A 158 12.42 0.10 -31.28
CA CYS A 158 11.17 0.21 -30.55
C CYS A 158 10.48 1.58 -30.75
N SER A 159 9.67 1.69 -31.80
CA SER A 159 8.88 2.91 -32.08
C SER A 159 7.92 3.26 -30.94
N ILE A 160 7.31 2.25 -30.30
CA ILE A 160 6.40 2.45 -29.17
C ILE A 160 7.15 2.98 -27.93
N CYS A 161 8.39 2.53 -27.69
CA CYS A 161 9.22 3.02 -26.59
C CYS A 161 9.55 4.51 -26.79
N SER A 162 9.93 4.89 -28.01
CA SER A 162 10.20 6.28 -28.38
C SER A 162 8.95 7.15 -28.26
N PHE A 163 7.79 6.64 -28.71
CA PHE A 163 6.49 7.31 -28.55
C PHE A 163 6.13 7.51 -27.07
N ALA A 164 6.34 6.48 -26.23
CA ALA A 164 6.02 6.53 -24.82
C ALA A 164 6.82 7.63 -24.09
N ILE A 165 8.13 7.73 -24.37
CA ILE A 165 8.98 8.80 -23.84
C ILE A 165 8.53 10.17 -24.34
N ALA A 166 8.28 10.33 -25.64
CA ALA A 166 7.83 11.60 -26.20
C ALA A 166 6.49 12.06 -25.62
N ARG A 167 5.53 11.15 -25.43
CA ARG A 167 4.20 11.43 -24.83
C ARG A 167 4.28 11.75 -23.35
N ALA A 168 5.20 11.12 -22.62
CA ALA A 168 5.40 11.34 -21.19
C ALA A 168 6.27 12.57 -20.87
N THR A 169 7.05 13.07 -21.84
CA THR A 169 7.91 14.23 -21.65
C THR A 169 7.06 15.49 -21.44
N THR A 170 7.30 16.16 -20.32
CA THR A 170 6.62 17.37 -19.90
C THR A 170 7.63 18.38 -19.39
N SER A 171 7.27 19.66 -19.43
CA SER A 171 8.14 20.74 -18.94
C SER A 171 7.56 21.38 -17.69
N TYR A 172 8.45 21.76 -16.78
CA TYR A 172 8.15 22.47 -15.55
C TYR A 172 8.96 23.76 -15.49
N THR A 173 8.29 24.87 -15.24
CA THR A 173 8.92 26.17 -15.05
C THR A 173 9.09 26.46 -13.56
N SER A 174 10.34 26.61 -13.14
CA SER A 174 10.70 27.03 -11.79
C SER A 174 11.11 28.51 -11.77
N ARG A 175 10.80 29.20 -10.68
CA ARG A 175 11.18 30.61 -10.45
C ARG A 175 12.31 30.63 -9.43
N TYR A 176 13.49 31.06 -9.85
CA TYR A 176 14.62 31.29 -8.96
C TYR A 176 14.82 32.79 -8.77
N LEU A 177 14.97 33.21 -7.52
CA LEU A 177 15.35 34.56 -7.15
C LEU A 177 16.82 34.51 -6.72
N PHE A 178 17.71 34.83 -7.65
CA PHE A 178 19.10 35.14 -7.32
C PHE A 178 19.18 36.64 -6.96
N ASP A 179 19.42 37.50 -7.95
CA ASP A 179 19.30 38.97 -7.82
C ASP A 179 18.09 39.53 -8.61
N ASN A 180 17.64 38.82 -9.65
CA ASN A 180 16.43 39.08 -10.45
C ASN A 180 15.65 37.78 -10.64
N TYR A 181 14.35 37.85 -10.91
CA TYR A 181 13.53 36.67 -11.18
C TYR A 181 13.97 36.00 -12.49
N THR A 182 14.63 34.85 -12.38
CA THR A 182 14.99 33.99 -13.51
C THR A 182 14.04 32.80 -13.58
N LEU A 183 13.45 32.57 -14.76
CA LEU A 183 12.65 31.38 -15.05
C LEU A 183 13.55 30.29 -15.62
N ILE A 184 13.61 29.14 -14.95
CA ILE A 184 14.32 27.95 -15.44
C ILE A 184 13.28 26.92 -15.85
N VAL A 185 13.32 26.53 -17.13
CA VAL A 185 12.49 25.45 -17.68
C VAL A 185 13.28 24.16 -17.55
N SER A 186 12.70 23.16 -16.89
CA SER A 186 13.27 21.82 -16.77
C SER A 186 12.28 20.79 -17.31
N GLU A 187 12.78 19.80 -18.04
CA GLU A 187 11.97 18.71 -18.57
C GLU A 187 11.98 17.52 -17.60
N TYR A 188 10.87 16.80 -17.55
CA TYR A 188 10.72 15.58 -16.75
C TYR A 188 9.74 14.63 -17.43
N LEU A 189 9.77 13.35 -17.01
CA LEU A 189 8.86 12.33 -17.51
C LEU A 189 7.71 12.14 -16.51
N ASP A 190 6.47 12.33 -16.97
CA ASP A 190 5.28 12.02 -16.19
C ASP A 190 5.12 10.50 -16.06
N SER A 191 5.32 9.99 -14.84
CA SER A 191 5.33 8.55 -14.61
C SER A 191 3.97 7.89 -14.87
N LYS A 192 2.86 8.60 -14.62
CA LYS A 192 1.50 8.10 -14.81
C LYS A 192 1.15 8.00 -16.28
N ARG A 193 1.54 9.01 -17.08
CA ARG A 193 1.36 8.96 -18.54
C ARG A 193 2.20 7.86 -19.17
N LEU A 194 3.42 7.66 -18.68
CA LEU A 194 4.31 6.60 -19.14
C LEU A 194 3.72 5.22 -18.79
N HIS A 195 3.29 5.03 -17.54
CA HIS A 195 2.59 3.82 -17.08
C HIS A 195 1.35 3.51 -17.92
N GLN A 196 0.47 4.49 -18.12
CA GLN A 196 -0.73 4.32 -18.93
C GLN A 196 -0.40 3.94 -20.37
N THR A 197 0.63 4.57 -20.97
CA THR A 197 1.01 4.26 -22.36
C THR A 197 1.58 2.85 -22.50
N ILE A 198 2.38 2.39 -21.52
CA ILE A 198 2.88 1.01 -21.51
C ILE A 198 1.71 0.04 -21.34
N LEU A 199 0.79 0.32 -20.42
CA LEU A 199 -0.39 -0.52 -20.15
C LEU A 199 -1.33 -0.63 -21.35
N GLU A 200 -1.54 0.47 -22.09
CA GLU A 200 -2.34 0.50 -23.33
C GLU A 200 -1.68 -0.28 -24.49
N SER A 201 -0.37 -0.59 -24.41
CA SER A 201 0.42 -1.17 -25.51
C SER A 201 1.27 -2.38 -25.06
N VAL A 202 0.87 -3.09 -24.00
CA VAL A 202 1.64 -4.19 -23.40
C VAL A 202 2.03 -5.25 -24.43
N ASP A 203 1.11 -5.63 -25.31
CA ASP A 203 1.35 -6.66 -26.32
C ASP A 203 2.45 -6.25 -27.32
N GLU A 204 2.49 -4.97 -27.69
CA GLU A 204 3.53 -4.43 -28.56
C GLU A 204 4.88 -4.38 -27.86
N PHE A 205 4.92 -3.96 -26.59
CA PHE A 205 6.14 -4.02 -25.79
C PHE A 205 6.66 -5.46 -25.65
N ARG A 206 5.77 -6.43 -25.42
CA ARG A 206 6.13 -7.85 -25.34
C ARG A 206 6.66 -8.40 -26.65
N ARG A 207 6.01 -8.04 -27.76
CA ARG A 207 6.43 -8.44 -29.11
C ARG A 207 7.82 -7.92 -29.45
N VAL A 208 8.08 -6.64 -29.17
CA VAL A 208 9.38 -6.01 -29.45
C VAL A 208 10.48 -6.57 -28.55
N ALA A 209 10.18 -6.82 -27.27
CA ALA A 209 11.11 -7.41 -26.32
C ALA A 209 11.31 -8.93 -26.49
N GLN A 210 10.60 -9.57 -27.44
CA GLN A 210 10.63 -11.01 -27.68
C GLN A 210 10.35 -11.82 -26.40
N LEU A 211 9.42 -11.33 -25.59
CA LEU A 211 9.04 -11.96 -24.32
C LEU A 211 8.26 -13.26 -24.61
N PRO A 212 8.56 -14.36 -23.88
CA PRO A 212 7.80 -15.60 -24.00
C PRO A 212 6.35 -15.39 -23.52
N GLU A 213 5.46 -16.33 -23.88
CA GLU A 213 4.08 -16.31 -23.38
C GLU A 213 4.01 -16.36 -21.85
N GLU A 214 2.88 -15.88 -21.31
CA GLU A 214 2.66 -15.71 -19.88
C GLU A 214 2.99 -16.97 -19.09
N GLU A 215 4.01 -16.90 -18.25
CA GLU A 215 4.32 -17.96 -17.31
C GLU A 215 3.38 -17.92 -16.11
N PHE A 216 3.02 -19.11 -15.60
CA PHE A 216 2.24 -19.24 -14.38
C PHE A 216 2.99 -18.66 -13.18
N GLY A 217 2.39 -17.68 -12.51
CA GLY A 217 2.91 -17.04 -11.31
C GLY A 217 2.75 -15.53 -11.35
N ARG A 218 3.39 -14.83 -10.41
CA ARG A 218 3.44 -13.37 -10.39
C ARG A 218 4.65 -12.88 -11.18
N VAL A 219 4.40 -12.30 -12.34
CA VAL A 219 5.42 -11.64 -13.16
C VAL A 219 5.40 -10.14 -12.88
N LEU A 220 6.57 -9.57 -12.55
CA LEU A 220 6.78 -8.13 -12.39
C LEU A 220 7.69 -7.61 -13.49
N PRO A 221 7.17 -6.93 -14.52
CA PRO A 221 7.99 -6.25 -15.51
C PRO A 221 8.63 -4.98 -14.93
N VAL A 222 9.92 -4.82 -15.19
CA VAL A 222 10.75 -3.68 -14.78
C VAL A 222 11.31 -3.03 -16.04
N TYR A 223 10.67 -1.95 -16.49
CA TYR A 223 11.08 -1.20 -17.66
C TYR A 223 12.18 -0.21 -17.27
N VAL A 224 13.36 -0.35 -17.86
CA VAL A 224 14.49 0.56 -17.63
C VAL A 224 14.80 1.30 -18.92
N PHE A 225 14.42 2.57 -18.98
CA PHE A 225 14.72 3.47 -20.08
C PHE A 225 16.10 4.11 -19.88
N ASP A 226 17.08 3.59 -20.60
CA ASP A 226 18.44 4.10 -20.64
C ASP A 226 18.59 5.05 -21.84
N LEU A 227 18.31 6.32 -21.58
CA LEU A 227 18.19 7.35 -22.61
C LEU A 227 19.55 7.97 -22.91
N ASP A 228 19.90 8.00 -24.20
CA ASP A 228 21.16 8.55 -24.72
C ASP A 228 21.20 10.10 -24.76
N VAL A 229 20.52 10.76 -23.83
CA VAL A 229 20.41 12.23 -23.73
C VAL A 229 21.30 12.81 -22.63
N ASN A 230 21.83 14.01 -22.87
CA ASN A 230 22.65 14.74 -21.89
C ASN A 230 21.82 15.58 -20.91
N THR A 231 20.54 15.80 -21.21
CA THR A 231 19.59 16.45 -20.31
C THR A 231 19.22 15.48 -19.18
N ILE A 232 19.09 15.99 -17.95
CA ILE A 232 18.63 15.18 -16.82
C ILE A 232 17.12 15.02 -16.93
N LEU A 233 16.66 13.80 -17.19
CA LEU A 233 15.25 13.45 -17.19
C LEU A 233 14.98 12.51 -16.02
N LEU A 234 14.14 12.96 -15.10
CA LEU A 234 13.67 12.19 -13.94
C LEU A 234 12.16 11.97 -14.06
N LEU A 235 11.67 10.91 -13.41
CA LEU A 235 10.25 10.64 -13.24
C LEU A 235 9.66 11.60 -12.21
N ASP A 236 8.61 12.31 -12.60
CA ASP A 236 7.89 13.28 -11.77
C ASP A 236 8.83 14.33 -11.11
N ARG A 237 9.91 14.68 -11.83
CA ARG A 237 10.99 15.61 -11.43
C ARG A 237 11.99 15.10 -10.38
N TYR A 238 11.62 14.09 -9.59
CA TYR A 238 12.40 13.71 -8.40
C TYR A 238 12.91 12.29 -8.40
N HIS A 239 12.24 11.38 -9.11
CA HIS A 239 12.46 9.95 -8.96
C HIS A 239 13.24 9.39 -10.14
N GLN A 240 14.19 8.50 -9.88
CA GLN A 240 14.79 7.68 -10.93
C GLN A 240 13.91 6.46 -11.24
N THR A 241 13.19 5.96 -10.24
CA THR A 241 12.32 4.79 -10.35
C THR A 241 10.97 5.06 -9.69
N VAL A 242 9.90 4.56 -10.29
CA VAL A 242 8.54 4.60 -9.73
C VAL A 242 7.95 3.20 -9.76
N ALA A 243 7.42 2.79 -8.60
CA ALA A 243 6.77 1.51 -8.39
C ALA A 243 5.25 1.64 -8.50
N PHE A 244 4.67 0.97 -9.50
CA PHE A 244 3.24 0.77 -9.67
C PHE A 244 2.82 -0.60 -9.15
N LYS A 245 1.51 -0.91 -9.17
CA LYS A 245 1.01 -2.21 -8.69
C LYS A 245 1.46 -3.38 -9.58
N ASP A 246 1.61 -3.10 -10.86
CA ASP A 246 1.72 -4.02 -11.97
C ASP A 246 3.07 -3.95 -12.70
N MET A 247 3.82 -2.86 -12.55
CA MET A 247 5.14 -2.70 -13.16
C MET A 247 6.03 -1.73 -12.36
N VAL A 248 7.33 -1.77 -12.65
CA VAL A 248 8.29 -0.75 -12.22
C VAL A 248 8.82 -0.03 -13.44
N ILE A 249 8.91 1.29 -13.37
CA ILE A 249 9.48 2.12 -14.43
C ILE A 249 10.70 2.84 -13.87
N ALA A 250 11.82 2.75 -14.58
CA ALA A 250 13.07 3.40 -14.25
C ALA A 250 13.59 4.20 -15.44
N VAL A 251 14.22 5.33 -15.17
CA VAL A 251 14.84 6.20 -16.17
C VAL A 251 16.24 6.56 -15.73
N ARG A 252 17.18 6.49 -16.67
CA ARG A 252 18.54 7.02 -16.53
C ARG A 252 18.93 7.77 -17.80
N THR A 253 19.87 8.70 -17.64
CA THR A 253 20.40 9.54 -18.74
C THR A 253 21.93 9.53 -18.71
N LYS A 254 22.59 10.19 -19.68
CA LYS A 254 24.06 10.25 -19.72
C LYS A 254 24.65 11.08 -18.59
N SER A 255 23.91 12.08 -18.11
CA SER A 255 24.33 12.93 -17.00
C SER A 255 24.50 12.09 -15.73
N THR A 256 25.61 12.28 -15.03
CA THR A 256 25.98 11.42 -13.89
C THR A 256 25.38 11.88 -12.58
N GLN A 257 25.18 13.19 -12.39
CA GLN A 257 24.76 13.75 -11.11
C GLN A 257 23.80 14.93 -11.30
N THR A 258 22.90 15.10 -10.34
CA THR A 258 22.00 16.25 -10.23
C THR A 258 21.88 16.67 -8.77
N VAL A 259 21.67 17.97 -8.54
CA VAL A 259 21.30 18.47 -7.21
C VAL A 259 19.85 18.03 -6.94
N SER A 260 19.61 17.42 -5.77
CA SER A 260 18.26 17.08 -5.34
C SER A 260 17.64 18.21 -4.51
N ASP A 261 16.32 18.19 -4.40
CA ASP A 261 15.57 19.10 -3.52
C ASP A 261 15.70 18.74 -2.03
N TYR A 262 16.54 17.75 -1.69
CA TYR A 262 16.77 17.30 -0.32
C TYR A 262 18.08 17.84 0.24
N SER A 263 18.09 18.06 1.54
CA SER A 263 19.29 18.39 2.29
C SER A 263 19.45 17.46 3.49
N CYS A 264 20.70 17.17 3.85
CA CYS A 264 21.02 16.52 5.10
C CYS A 264 22.26 17.15 5.73
N ASN A 265 22.25 17.29 7.05
CA ASN A 265 23.36 17.83 7.84
C ASN A 265 23.84 19.21 7.35
N GLY A 266 22.92 20.07 6.90
CA GLY A 266 23.22 21.40 6.35
C GLY A 266 23.77 21.42 4.92
N HIS A 267 23.82 20.29 4.21
CA HIS A 267 24.31 20.18 2.83
C HIS A 267 23.23 19.63 1.89
N HIS A 268 23.22 20.09 0.63
CA HIS A 268 22.35 19.53 -0.40
C HIS A 268 22.75 18.09 -0.72
N VAL A 269 21.77 17.21 -0.89
CA VAL A 269 21.98 15.83 -1.34
C VAL A 269 22.13 15.83 -2.84
N PHE A 270 23.17 15.18 -3.34
CA PHE A 270 23.37 14.95 -4.77
C PHE A 270 22.83 13.57 -5.13
N THR A 271 22.05 13.49 -6.22
CA THR A 271 21.57 12.22 -6.75
C THR A 271 22.45 11.80 -7.91
N GLN A 272 23.02 10.59 -7.83
CA GLN A 272 23.71 9.96 -8.95
C GLN A 272 22.68 9.46 -9.95
N ALA A 273 22.29 10.33 -10.88
CA ALA A 273 21.22 10.08 -11.87
C ALA A 273 21.45 8.83 -12.73
N ARG A 274 22.70 8.37 -12.81
CA ARG A 274 23.12 7.21 -13.60
C ARG A 274 23.10 5.88 -12.84
N GLU A 275 23.11 5.91 -11.51
CA GLU A 275 23.09 4.72 -10.64
C GLU A 275 21.65 4.36 -10.30
N LEU A 276 21.22 3.16 -10.71
CA LEU A 276 19.85 2.68 -10.56
C LEU A 276 19.70 1.50 -9.60
N GLU A 277 20.79 0.91 -9.13
CA GLU A 277 20.76 -0.34 -8.36
C GLU A 277 19.92 -0.20 -7.09
N ARG A 278 20.20 0.80 -6.27
CA ARG A 278 19.46 1.08 -5.03
C ARG A 278 17.98 1.44 -5.28
N PRO A 279 17.64 2.43 -6.11
CA PRO A 279 16.23 2.78 -6.32
C PRO A 279 15.44 1.67 -7.05
N LEU A 280 16.08 0.80 -7.86
CA LEU A 280 15.43 -0.38 -8.42
C LEU A 280 15.08 -1.41 -7.34
N VAL A 281 16.02 -1.72 -6.43
CA VAL A 281 15.74 -2.64 -5.30
C VAL A 281 14.54 -2.14 -4.48
N GLY A 282 14.50 -0.85 -4.15
CA GLY A 282 13.37 -0.25 -3.42
C GLY A 282 12.04 -0.32 -4.20
N SER A 283 12.06 -0.08 -5.51
CA SER A 283 10.84 -0.13 -6.33
C SER A 283 10.33 -1.56 -6.56
N ILE A 284 11.21 -2.53 -6.73
CA ILE A 284 10.85 -3.95 -6.80
C ILE A 284 10.22 -4.41 -5.49
N LEU A 285 10.78 -4.02 -4.33
CA LEU A 285 10.19 -4.32 -3.02
C LEU A 285 8.75 -3.80 -2.87
N GLN A 286 8.51 -2.60 -3.37
CA GLN A 286 7.18 -1.98 -3.35
C GLN A 286 6.18 -2.72 -4.24
N SER A 287 6.54 -3.04 -5.48
CA SER A 287 5.63 -3.65 -6.45
C SER A 287 5.45 -5.16 -6.27
N MET A 288 6.50 -5.89 -5.87
CA MET A 288 6.43 -7.34 -5.69
C MET A 288 5.86 -7.73 -4.33
N TRP A 289 6.29 -7.07 -3.24
CA TRP A 289 5.92 -7.44 -1.86
C TRP A 289 5.17 -6.35 -1.09
N GLY A 290 4.79 -5.24 -1.74
CA GLY A 290 3.95 -4.22 -1.11
C GLY A 290 4.62 -3.49 0.06
N VAL A 291 5.95 -3.58 0.17
CA VAL A 291 6.72 -2.96 1.25
C VAL A 291 6.68 -1.45 1.09
N SER A 292 6.15 -0.73 2.09
CA SER A 292 6.14 0.73 2.07
C SER A 292 7.55 1.30 2.24
N PRO A 293 7.91 2.40 1.55
CA PRO A 293 9.13 3.14 1.84
C PRO A 293 9.24 3.50 3.31
N THR A 294 10.46 3.49 3.87
CA THR A 294 10.67 3.67 5.32
C THR A 294 10.27 5.04 5.85
N HIS A 295 10.19 6.06 5.00
CA HIS A 295 9.64 7.37 5.38
C HIS A 295 8.13 7.51 5.23
N LEU A 296 7.41 6.50 4.73
CA LEU A 296 5.97 6.61 4.50
C LEU A 296 5.19 5.74 5.47
N VAL A 297 4.25 6.37 6.18
CA VAL A 297 3.34 5.70 7.11
C VAL A 297 1.90 6.10 6.79
N TRP A 298 0.98 5.16 6.77
CA TRP A 298 -0.45 5.44 6.63
C TRP A 298 -1.05 5.93 7.95
N SER A 299 -1.78 7.05 7.92
CA SER A 299 -2.50 7.57 9.07
C SER A 299 -4.01 7.45 8.86
N PRO A 300 -4.70 6.54 9.58
CA PRO A 300 -6.16 6.44 9.51
C PRO A 300 -6.88 7.72 9.93
N ARG A 301 -6.27 8.51 10.83
CA ARG A 301 -6.87 9.77 11.32
C ARG A 301 -6.89 10.86 10.24
N HIS A 302 -5.81 10.98 9.48
CA HIS A 302 -5.69 11.98 8.41
C HIS A 302 -6.23 11.47 7.08
N ASN A 303 -6.51 10.15 6.99
CA ASN A 303 -6.85 9.45 5.76
C ASN A 303 -5.82 9.72 4.65
N SER A 304 -4.55 9.82 5.02
CA SER A 304 -3.44 10.14 4.14
C SER A 304 -2.15 9.47 4.60
N SER A 305 -1.19 9.34 3.69
CA SER A 305 0.18 8.97 4.01
C SER A 305 0.92 10.16 4.63
N LEU A 306 1.56 9.93 5.76
CA LEU A 306 2.47 10.88 6.41
C LEU A 306 3.91 10.56 6.00
N VAL A 307 4.70 11.62 5.85
CA VAL A 307 6.13 11.55 5.53
C VAL A 307 6.93 11.80 6.81
N ASP A 308 7.83 10.87 7.14
CA ASP A 308 8.76 10.96 8.27
C ASP A 308 10.14 10.45 7.85
N TYR A 309 11.08 11.35 7.59
CA TYR A 309 12.41 10.98 7.13
C TYR A 309 13.34 10.39 8.20
N THR A 310 12.88 10.28 9.45
CA THR A 310 13.61 9.67 10.57
C THR A 310 14.20 8.31 10.19
N TRP A 311 13.44 7.47 9.48
CA TRP A 311 13.82 6.10 9.12
C TRP A 311 14.32 5.95 7.68
N SER A 312 14.62 7.06 6.98
CA SER A 312 15.18 7.03 5.61
C SER A 312 16.70 7.02 5.57
N ILE A 313 17.33 6.60 6.66
CA ILE A 313 18.78 6.53 6.82
C ILE A 313 19.19 5.15 7.33
N GLY A 314 20.44 4.76 7.12
CA GLY A 314 20.97 3.47 7.53
C GLY A 314 20.77 2.40 6.47
N GLN A 315 20.36 1.19 6.88
CA GLN A 315 20.25 0.05 5.96
C GLN A 315 18.89 -0.01 5.26
N THR A 316 18.69 0.86 4.27
CA THR A 316 17.43 0.89 3.52
C THR A 316 17.65 1.31 2.07
N PRO A 317 17.05 0.63 1.07
CA PRO A 317 17.09 1.09 -0.31
C PRO A 317 16.14 2.28 -0.54
N PHE A 318 15.32 2.66 0.46
CA PHE A 318 14.33 3.73 0.35
C PHE A 318 14.87 5.10 0.75
N GLY A 319 14.24 6.14 0.19
CA GLY A 319 14.51 7.53 0.52
C GLY A 319 15.80 8.07 -0.11
N PRO A 320 16.06 9.38 0.00
CA PRO A 320 17.22 10.02 -0.60
C PRO A 320 18.47 9.99 0.29
N PHE A 321 18.34 9.68 1.58
CA PHE A 321 19.42 9.84 2.56
C PHE A 321 20.25 8.58 2.80
N SER A 322 19.78 7.41 2.37
CA SER A 322 20.53 6.16 2.43
C SER A 322 21.20 5.85 1.09
N GLU A 323 22.45 5.40 1.14
CA GLU A 323 23.24 4.93 -0.01
C GLU A 323 23.23 3.40 -0.16
N ILE A 324 22.68 2.69 0.82
CA ILE A 324 22.78 1.23 0.90
C ILE A 324 21.63 0.56 0.15
N SER A 325 21.93 -0.39 -0.73
CA SER A 325 20.94 -1.18 -1.47
C SER A 325 20.47 -2.45 -0.76
N SER A 326 21.20 -2.91 0.26
CA SER A 326 20.86 -4.14 0.99
C SER A 326 19.60 -4.01 1.86
N LEU A 327 18.92 -5.12 2.10
CA LEU A 327 17.65 -5.16 2.82
C LEU A 327 17.82 -5.28 4.33
N SER A 328 17.07 -4.49 5.10
CA SER A 328 16.98 -4.65 6.56
C SER A 328 16.01 -5.76 6.95
N PHE A 329 16.11 -6.25 8.20
CA PHE A 329 15.17 -7.25 8.73
C PHE A 329 13.71 -6.77 8.65
N VAL A 330 13.47 -5.45 8.80
CA VAL A 330 12.14 -4.84 8.74
C VAL A 330 11.51 -5.04 7.37
N GLN A 331 12.27 -4.85 6.30
CA GLN A 331 11.78 -4.97 4.92
C GLN A 331 11.48 -6.43 4.58
N LYS A 332 12.34 -7.34 5.07
CA LYS A 332 12.18 -8.79 4.96
C LYS A 332 10.95 -9.31 5.69
N ASP A 333 10.78 -8.89 6.94
CA ASP A 333 9.62 -9.24 7.78
C ASP A 333 8.32 -8.62 7.21
N ALA A 334 8.38 -7.38 6.74
CA ALA A 334 7.25 -6.71 6.07
C ALA A 334 6.82 -7.44 4.80
N ALA A 335 7.77 -7.86 3.96
CA ALA A 335 7.47 -8.57 2.72
C ALA A 335 6.64 -9.85 2.97
N ARG A 336 7.03 -10.65 3.95
CA ARG A 336 6.29 -11.86 4.35
C ARG A 336 4.95 -11.54 5.01
N ARG A 337 4.94 -10.59 5.94
CA ARG A 337 3.72 -10.13 6.62
C ARG A 337 2.66 -9.62 5.64
N ASN A 338 3.08 -8.88 4.61
CA ASN A 338 2.17 -8.27 3.65
C ASN A 338 1.39 -9.30 2.83
N VAL A 339 2.02 -10.41 2.48
CA VAL A 339 1.36 -11.55 1.83
C VAL A 339 0.28 -12.10 2.76
N LEU A 340 0.63 -12.38 4.01
CA LEU A 340 -0.31 -12.93 5.01
C LEU A 340 -1.47 -11.98 5.30
N LEU A 341 -1.21 -10.67 5.40
CA LEU A 341 -2.27 -9.67 5.61
C LEU A 341 -3.23 -9.60 4.43
N THR A 342 -2.71 -9.71 3.20
CA THR A 342 -3.55 -9.71 2.00
C THR A 342 -4.42 -10.97 1.98
N THR A 343 -3.84 -12.14 2.24
CA THR A 343 -4.58 -13.40 2.34
C THR A 343 -5.62 -13.35 3.45
N LEU A 344 -5.25 -12.86 4.65
CA LEU A 344 -6.17 -12.72 5.77
C LEU A 344 -7.35 -11.80 5.43
N ASN A 345 -7.10 -10.68 4.76
CA ASN A 345 -8.15 -9.77 4.31
C ASN A 345 -9.10 -10.46 3.32
N TYR A 346 -8.57 -11.24 2.37
CA TYR A 346 -9.37 -12.03 1.44
C TYR A 346 -10.21 -13.08 2.16
N THR A 347 -9.61 -13.87 3.04
CA THR A 347 -10.29 -14.91 3.84
C THR A 347 -11.39 -14.32 4.73
N ILE A 348 -11.15 -13.16 5.36
CA ILE A 348 -12.18 -12.47 6.16
C ILE A 348 -13.31 -11.94 5.27
N THR A 349 -12.99 -11.32 4.15
CA THR A 349 -13.99 -10.80 3.20
C THR A 349 -14.88 -11.93 2.68
N SER A 350 -14.27 -13.04 2.26
CA SER A 350 -15.02 -14.22 1.81
C SER A 350 -15.87 -14.84 2.94
N GLY A 351 -15.40 -14.79 4.20
CA GLY A 351 -16.20 -15.16 5.36
C GLY A 351 -17.42 -14.25 5.58
N ILE A 352 -17.27 -12.94 5.36
CA ILE A 352 -18.38 -11.97 5.40
C ILE A 352 -19.39 -12.26 4.29
N ASP A 353 -18.95 -12.50 3.06
CA ASP A 353 -19.82 -12.82 1.93
C ASP A 353 -20.70 -14.05 2.20
N VAL A 354 -20.12 -15.08 2.82
CA VAL A 354 -20.85 -16.27 3.26
C VAL A 354 -21.92 -15.93 4.29
N LEU A 355 -21.59 -15.12 5.30
CA LEU A 355 -22.54 -14.71 6.34
C LEU A 355 -23.66 -13.85 5.77
N ASP A 356 -23.36 -12.94 4.84
CA ASP A 356 -24.33 -12.12 4.15
C ASP A 356 -25.28 -12.96 3.29
N SER A 357 -24.75 -13.99 2.61
CA SER A 357 -25.58 -14.97 1.90
C SER A 357 -26.52 -15.71 2.85
N ILE A 358 -26.05 -16.16 4.01
CA ILE A 358 -26.90 -16.80 5.02
C ILE A 358 -27.99 -15.84 5.53
N ALA A 359 -27.62 -14.58 5.78
CA ALA A 359 -28.55 -13.56 6.25
C ALA A 359 -29.65 -13.27 5.20
N ALA A 360 -29.27 -13.16 3.93
CA ALA A 360 -30.20 -12.95 2.82
C ALA A 360 -31.24 -14.08 2.68
N HIS A 361 -30.88 -15.32 3.01
CA HIS A 361 -31.78 -16.48 2.98
C HIS A 361 -32.55 -16.72 4.29
N GLY A 362 -32.63 -15.71 5.17
CA GLY A 362 -33.46 -15.77 6.38
C GLY A 362 -32.78 -16.39 7.60
N GLY A 363 -31.45 -16.54 7.57
CA GLY A 363 -30.62 -16.97 8.68
C GLY A 363 -30.18 -18.44 8.63
N ASP A 364 -29.16 -18.76 9.42
CA ASP A 364 -28.50 -20.07 9.46
C ASP A 364 -29.45 -21.21 9.77
N ARG A 365 -30.37 -21.02 10.73
CA ARG A 365 -31.34 -22.06 11.15
C ARG A 365 -32.40 -22.37 10.10
N LYS A 366 -32.76 -21.40 9.24
CA LYS A 366 -33.77 -21.59 8.19
C LYS A 366 -33.15 -22.18 6.94
N LEU A 367 -31.96 -21.71 6.57
CA LEU A 367 -31.23 -22.18 5.42
C LEU A 367 -30.65 -23.59 5.65
N LEU A 368 -30.01 -23.82 6.80
CA LEU A 368 -29.32 -25.06 7.10
C LEU A 368 -30.20 -25.97 7.97
N LYS A 369 -30.65 -27.09 7.40
CA LYS A 369 -31.32 -28.19 8.13
C LYS A 369 -30.41 -28.70 9.28
N HIS A 370 -31.00 -29.34 10.30
CA HIS A 370 -30.30 -29.71 11.56
C HIS A 370 -28.90 -30.33 11.38
N THR A 371 -28.70 -31.28 10.47
CA THR A 371 -27.39 -31.92 10.24
C THR A 371 -26.37 -30.95 9.64
N ARG A 372 -26.74 -30.23 8.58
CA ARG A 372 -25.89 -29.21 7.93
C ARG A 372 -25.60 -28.04 8.87
N HIS A 373 -26.53 -27.69 9.76
CA HIS A 373 -26.31 -26.67 10.77
C HIS A 373 -25.21 -27.07 11.75
N THR A 374 -25.21 -28.31 12.25
CA THR A 374 -24.14 -28.79 13.14
C THR A 374 -22.78 -28.79 12.46
N GLU A 375 -22.72 -29.20 11.18
CA GLU A 375 -21.48 -29.17 10.40
C GLU A 375 -20.97 -27.74 10.20
N PHE A 376 -21.86 -26.82 9.83
CA PHE A 376 -21.54 -25.39 9.70
C PHE A 376 -20.94 -24.82 10.98
N VAL A 377 -21.56 -25.06 12.14
CA VAL A 377 -21.08 -24.56 13.44
C VAL A 377 -19.70 -25.12 13.77
N GLN A 378 -19.46 -26.42 13.53
CA GLN A 378 -18.17 -27.05 13.74
C GLN A 378 -17.08 -26.43 12.86
N ARG A 379 -17.36 -26.27 11.56
CA ARG A 379 -16.44 -25.66 10.58
C ARG A 379 -16.16 -24.21 10.92
N TRP A 380 -17.18 -23.45 11.29
CA TRP A 380 -17.04 -22.04 11.67
C TRP A 380 -16.17 -21.86 12.92
N ASN A 381 -16.35 -22.71 13.93
CA ASN A 381 -15.51 -22.69 15.13
C ASN A 381 -14.06 -23.04 14.82
N LEU A 382 -13.82 -24.03 13.94
CA LEU A 382 -12.47 -24.40 13.52
C LEU A 382 -11.80 -23.31 12.68
N PHE A 383 -12.55 -22.70 11.76
CA PHE A 383 -12.13 -21.56 10.96
C PHE A 383 -11.66 -20.41 11.87
N ARG A 384 -12.50 -20.00 12.83
CA ARG A 384 -12.15 -18.96 13.80
C ARG A 384 -10.89 -19.31 14.60
N TYR A 385 -10.80 -20.54 15.10
CA TYR A 385 -9.62 -21.01 15.83
C TYR A 385 -8.34 -20.89 14.99
N LYS A 386 -8.39 -21.29 13.71
CA LYS A 386 -7.24 -21.20 12.79
C LYS A 386 -6.85 -19.75 12.51
N LEU A 387 -7.82 -18.85 12.36
CA LEU A 387 -7.53 -17.41 12.22
C LEU A 387 -6.83 -16.85 13.48
N ASP A 388 -7.34 -17.15 14.67
CA ASP A 388 -6.73 -16.70 15.94
C ASP A 388 -5.30 -17.24 16.09
N ARG A 389 -5.06 -18.49 15.69
CA ARG A 389 -3.71 -19.10 15.68
C ARG A 389 -2.79 -18.47 14.65
N SER A 390 -3.30 -18.11 13.48
CA SER A 390 -2.52 -17.38 12.47
C SER A 390 -2.07 -16.01 13.00
N ILE A 391 -2.99 -15.23 13.58
CA ILE A 391 -2.67 -13.91 14.16
C ILE A 391 -1.64 -14.05 15.28
N SER A 392 -1.80 -15.05 16.15
CA SER A 392 -0.83 -15.34 17.21
C SER A 392 0.56 -15.69 16.65
N ALA A 393 0.64 -16.55 15.63
CA ALA A 393 1.91 -16.89 14.97
C ALA A 393 2.57 -15.66 14.32
N MET A 394 1.79 -14.81 13.63
CA MET A 394 2.28 -13.55 13.07
C MET A 394 2.86 -12.62 14.14
N SER A 395 2.24 -12.56 15.33
CA SER A 395 2.75 -11.72 16.43
C SER A 395 4.09 -12.19 17.01
N HIS A 396 4.42 -13.47 16.83
CA HIS A 396 5.72 -14.05 17.17
C HIS A 396 6.70 -14.03 15.99
N PHE A 397 6.33 -13.40 14.88
CA PHE A 397 7.08 -13.38 13.62
C PHE A 397 7.34 -14.78 13.03
N ASP A 398 6.48 -15.75 13.33
CA ASP A 398 6.47 -17.08 12.73
C ASP A 398 5.50 -17.08 11.54
N TYR A 399 6.02 -16.57 10.41
CA TYR A 399 5.23 -16.39 9.20
C TYR A 399 4.87 -17.72 8.52
N GLU A 400 5.67 -18.77 8.73
CA GLU A 400 5.42 -20.09 8.15
C GLU A 400 4.24 -20.78 8.84
N MET A 401 4.23 -20.76 10.17
CA MET A 401 3.10 -21.26 10.93
C MET A 401 1.83 -20.45 10.66
N ALA A 402 1.96 -19.12 10.52
CA ALA A 402 0.84 -18.26 10.16
C ALA A 402 0.25 -18.61 8.77
N LEU A 403 1.11 -18.83 7.77
CA LEU A 403 0.69 -19.24 6.43
C LEU A 403 0.00 -20.60 6.45
N TYR A 404 0.53 -21.55 7.21
CA TYR A 404 -0.06 -22.88 7.38
C TYR A 404 -1.49 -22.80 7.91
N TYR A 405 -1.72 -22.03 8.99
CA TYR A 405 -3.06 -21.87 9.54
C TYR A 405 -4.01 -21.15 8.59
N LEU A 406 -3.55 -20.13 7.85
CA LEU A 406 -4.37 -19.43 6.84
C LEU A 406 -4.82 -20.37 5.74
N ARG A 407 -3.89 -21.06 5.08
CA ARG A 407 -4.23 -22.05 4.03
C ARG A 407 -5.14 -23.15 4.57
N SER A 408 -4.90 -23.59 5.80
CA SER A 408 -5.77 -24.57 6.46
C SER A 408 -7.18 -24.04 6.72
N SER A 409 -7.33 -22.74 6.97
CA SER A 409 -8.63 -22.08 7.20
C SER A 409 -9.44 -21.94 5.92
N ASP A 410 -8.79 -21.74 4.78
CA ASP A 410 -9.46 -21.66 3.48
C ASP A 410 -10.22 -22.95 3.13
N HIS A 411 -9.71 -24.11 3.55
CA HIS A 411 -10.43 -25.39 3.39
C HIS A 411 -11.75 -25.44 4.17
N ASP A 412 -11.79 -24.89 5.40
CA ASP A 412 -13.04 -24.84 6.16
C ASP A 412 -14.00 -23.81 5.57
N LEU A 413 -13.47 -22.66 5.12
CA LEU A 413 -14.27 -21.63 4.47
C LEU A 413 -14.88 -22.12 3.16
N TYR A 414 -14.12 -22.84 2.33
CA TYR A 414 -14.62 -23.47 1.12
C TYR A 414 -15.72 -24.50 1.41
N ALA A 415 -15.52 -25.34 2.43
CA ALA A 415 -16.55 -26.31 2.86
C ALA A 415 -17.84 -25.61 3.30
N ILE A 416 -17.72 -24.53 4.09
CA ILE A 416 -18.85 -23.70 4.51
C ILE A 416 -19.55 -23.09 3.29
N HIS A 417 -18.80 -22.51 2.37
CA HIS A 417 -19.36 -21.92 1.15
C HIS A 417 -20.17 -22.96 0.35
N ASN A 418 -19.63 -24.17 0.19
CA ASN A 418 -20.34 -25.26 -0.49
C ASN A 418 -21.62 -25.68 0.26
N LEU A 419 -21.59 -25.77 1.59
CA LEU A 419 -22.78 -26.08 2.40
C LEU A 419 -23.90 -25.04 2.20
N VAL A 420 -23.54 -23.76 2.25
CA VAL A 420 -24.47 -22.63 2.05
C VAL A 420 -25.01 -22.63 0.63
N TYR A 421 -24.14 -22.84 -0.37
CA TYR A 421 -24.52 -22.89 -1.77
C TYR A 421 -25.52 -24.01 -2.06
N GLN A 422 -25.24 -25.23 -1.62
CA GLN A 422 -26.16 -26.37 -1.79
C GLN A 422 -27.50 -26.14 -1.07
N ALA A 423 -27.46 -25.58 0.15
CA ALA A 423 -28.68 -25.26 0.88
C ALA A 423 -29.52 -24.18 0.18
N SER A 424 -28.87 -23.19 -0.45
CA SER A 424 -29.57 -22.13 -1.18
C SER A 424 -30.31 -22.65 -2.41
N GLN A 425 -29.77 -23.67 -3.09
CA GLN A 425 -30.41 -24.30 -4.26
C GLN A 425 -31.67 -25.10 -3.90
N GLU A 426 -31.77 -25.60 -2.66
CA GLU A 426 -32.94 -26.34 -2.18
C GLU A 426 -34.09 -25.43 -1.74
N LEU A 427 -33.91 -24.11 -1.74
CA LEU A 427 -34.95 -23.18 -1.33
C LEU A 427 -35.97 -22.98 -2.45
N GLU A 428 -37.20 -23.39 -2.18
CA GLU A 428 -38.35 -23.06 -3.02
C GLU A 428 -38.88 -21.67 -2.65
N ALA A 429 -38.89 -20.77 -3.64
CA ALA A 429 -39.52 -19.47 -3.50
C ALA A 429 -41.05 -19.65 -3.40
N SER A 430 -41.61 -19.50 -2.20
CA SER A 430 -43.06 -19.43 -2.04
C SER A 430 -43.50 -17.96 -2.07
N LEU A 431 -44.25 -17.60 -3.11
CA LEU A 431 -44.95 -16.32 -3.17
C LEU A 431 -46.13 -16.37 -2.20
N VAL A 432 -45.91 -15.92 -0.97
CA VAL A 432 -47.01 -15.63 -0.04
C VAL A 432 -47.70 -14.38 -0.55
N CYS A 433 -48.76 -14.55 -1.33
CA CYS A 433 -49.61 -13.45 -1.77
C CYS A 433 -50.13 -12.71 -0.53
N PHE A 434 -49.95 -11.40 -0.53
CA PHE A 434 -50.54 -10.53 0.50
C PHE A 434 -52.05 -10.83 0.53
N LYS A 435 -52.52 -11.43 1.62
CA LYS A 435 -53.96 -11.54 1.86
C LYS A 435 -54.42 -10.12 2.10
N ASP A 436 -55.27 -9.59 1.22
CA ASP A 436 -55.89 -8.28 1.43
C ASP A 436 -56.44 -8.23 2.86
N PRO A 437 -56.18 -7.15 3.62
CA PRO A 437 -56.71 -7.03 4.97
C PRO A 437 -58.23 -7.23 4.91
N PRO A 438 -58.82 -8.03 5.81
CA PRO A 438 -60.25 -8.28 5.79
C PRO A 438 -60.99 -6.94 5.80
N PHE A 439 -61.99 -6.80 4.92
CA PHE A 439 -62.79 -5.58 4.81
C PHE A 439 -63.22 -5.10 6.20
N PRO A 440 -63.02 -3.82 6.56
CA PRO A 440 -63.23 -3.33 7.91
C PRO A 440 -64.72 -3.19 8.24
N TRP A 441 -65.38 -4.34 8.41
CA TRP A 441 -66.83 -4.47 8.67
C TRP A 441 -67.27 -3.62 9.86
N THR A 442 -66.43 -3.48 10.89
CA THR A 442 -66.72 -2.65 12.06
C THR A 442 -66.89 -1.19 11.70
N SER A 443 -65.98 -0.63 10.88
CA SER A 443 -66.03 0.77 10.44
C SER A 443 -67.18 1.01 9.46
N PHE A 444 -67.45 0.04 8.58
CA PHE A 444 -68.57 0.09 7.65
C PHE A 444 -69.93 0.04 8.37
N LEU A 445 -70.09 -0.86 9.34
CA LEU A 445 -71.33 -0.98 10.12
C LEU A 445 -71.57 0.23 11.02
N LEU A 446 -70.51 0.81 11.61
CA LEU A 446 -70.62 2.05 12.40
C LEU A 446 -71.08 3.24 11.54
N SER A 447 -70.50 3.40 10.35
CA SER A 447 -70.87 4.47 9.43
C SER A 447 -72.28 4.29 8.88
N ALA A 448 -72.67 3.06 8.53
CA ALA A 448 -74.05 2.74 8.16
C ALA A 448 -75.04 3.00 9.30
N GLY A 449 -74.69 2.64 10.55
CA GLY A 449 -75.50 2.90 11.73
C GLY A 449 -75.67 4.39 12.03
N ILE A 450 -74.61 5.19 11.88
CA ILE A 450 -74.66 6.66 12.04
C ILE A 450 -75.55 7.28 10.96
N LEU A 451 -75.40 6.86 9.70
CA LEU A 451 -76.26 7.31 8.60
C LEU A 451 -77.73 6.99 8.87
N PHE A 452 -78.02 5.77 9.32
CA PHE A 452 -79.37 5.35 9.66
C PHE A 452 -79.95 6.16 10.83
N ALA A 453 -79.16 6.40 11.89
CA ALA A 453 -79.55 7.24 13.01
C ALA A 453 -79.80 8.69 12.57
N PHE A 454 -78.99 9.22 11.66
CA PHE A 454 -79.16 10.56 11.10
C PHE A 454 -80.44 10.66 10.25
N PHE A 455 -80.69 9.69 9.37
CA PHE A 455 -81.94 9.62 8.61
C PHE A 455 -83.16 9.43 9.52
N PHE A 456 -83.05 8.62 10.58
CA PHE A 456 -84.13 8.43 11.54
C PHE A 456 -84.41 9.71 12.35
N ALA A 457 -83.37 10.41 12.81
CA ALA A 457 -83.49 11.70 13.48
C ALA A 457 -84.08 12.78 12.55
N TYR A 458 -83.70 12.78 11.27
CA TYR A 458 -84.26 13.68 10.27
C TYR A 458 -85.74 13.37 9.98
N ALA A 459 -86.09 12.10 9.78
CA ALA A 459 -87.46 11.66 9.53
C ALA A 459 -88.40 11.88 10.73
N LYS A 460 -87.87 11.86 11.96
CA LYS A 460 -88.62 12.16 13.20
C LYS A 460 -88.38 13.55 13.78
N ARG A 461 -87.77 14.46 13.01
CA ARG A 461 -87.46 15.84 13.41
C ARG A 461 -88.67 16.54 14.05
N ASP A 462 -89.85 16.41 13.45
CA ASP A 462 -91.06 17.11 13.92
C ASP A 462 -91.65 16.51 15.21
N LYS A 463 -91.28 15.28 15.59
CA LYS A 463 -91.63 14.66 16.87
C LYS A 463 -90.56 14.87 17.95
N LEU A 464 -89.29 14.87 17.57
CA LEU A 464 -88.15 15.03 18.49
C LEU A 464 -87.93 16.48 18.92
N PHE A 465 -88.24 17.46 18.06
CA PHE A 465 -88.06 18.89 18.33
C PHE A 465 -89.39 19.65 18.49
N GLN A 466 -90.42 19.02 19.08
CA GLN A 466 -91.60 19.77 19.55
C GLN A 466 -91.21 20.63 20.76
N ASN A 467 -90.88 21.89 20.50
CA ASN A 467 -90.62 22.86 21.55
C ASN A 467 -91.96 23.29 22.18
N LYS A 468 -92.26 22.78 23.38
CA LYS A 468 -93.32 23.27 24.27
C LYS A 468 -92.95 24.65 24.82
N ARG A 469 -92.95 25.68 23.97
CA ARG A 469 -93.12 27.10 24.33
C ARG A 469 -93.06 27.96 23.07
N LYS A 470 -94.23 28.25 22.51
CA LYS A 470 -94.85 29.59 22.60
C LYS A 470 -96.18 29.57 21.85
N GLN A 471 -97.27 29.68 22.61
CA GLN A 471 -98.45 30.44 22.18
C GLN A 471 -97.98 31.89 21.96
N PHE A 472 -98.17 32.41 20.75
CA PHE A 472 -99.07 33.53 20.45
C PHE A 472 -99.34 33.50 18.94
#